data_AF-A0A973F840-F1
#
_entry.id   AF-A0A973F840-F1
#
_cell.length_a   1.000
_cell.length_b   1.000
_cell.length_c   1.000
_cell.angle_alpha   90.00
_cell.angle_beta   90.00
_cell.angle_gamma   90.00
#
_symmetry.space_group_name_H-M   'P 1'
#
loop_
_entity.id
_entity.type
_entity.pdbx_description
1 polymer ?
#
loop_
_entity_poly.entity_id
_entity_poly.type
_entity_poly.pdbx_seq_one_letter_code
_entity_poly.pdbx_strand_id
1 'polypeptide(L)'
;EKARILAVVGLHGNTFKPHTGTKTSVLFVQKWNDDPEKGPLCPKTPDYPIFFAVSEKGGKDNSGDYVYIKGEDGKTKLDKNGHLLIDHDLHNHGGDLSNGIAEAFIEWAKSEKLSFWK
;
A
#
# COMPACT_ATOMS: atom_id res chain seq x y z
N GLU A 1 -4.57 8.19 -22.77
CA GLU A 1 -3.61 9.25 -22.36
C GLU A 1 -4.22 10.38 -21.50
N LYS A 2 -5.06 10.08 -20.49
CA LYS A 2 -5.73 11.13 -19.67
C LYS A 2 -5.17 11.28 -18.25
N ALA A 3 -4.24 10.41 -17.85
CA ALA A 3 -3.70 10.35 -16.51
C ALA A 3 -2.27 9.82 -16.50
N ARG A 4 -1.52 10.18 -15.46
CA ARG A 4 -0.25 9.60 -15.02
C ARG A 4 -0.51 8.33 -14.24
N ILE A 5 0.25 7.28 -14.48
CA ILE A 5 0.33 6.15 -13.54
C ILE A 5 1.32 6.54 -12.44
N LEU A 6 0.90 6.44 -11.19
CA LEU A 6 1.75 6.75 -10.04
C LEU A 6 2.37 5.49 -9.45
N ALA A 7 1.55 4.46 -9.27
CA ALA A 7 2.00 3.22 -8.65
C ALA A 7 1.24 2.00 -9.18
N VAL A 8 1.94 0.87 -9.20
CA VAL A 8 1.38 -0.47 -9.41
C VAL A 8 1.77 -1.32 -8.22
N VAL A 9 0.78 -1.72 -7.42
CA VAL A 9 1.00 -2.54 -6.22
C VAL A 9 0.36 -3.90 -6.42
N GLY A 10 1.18 -4.95 -6.55
CA GLY A 10 0.72 -6.32 -6.55
C GLY A 10 0.39 -6.79 -5.14
N LEU A 11 -0.74 -7.45 -4.94
CA LEU A 11 -1.15 -7.99 -3.64
C LEU A 11 -0.85 -9.49 -3.56
N HIS A 12 -0.51 -9.96 -2.36
CA HIS A 12 -0.30 -11.38 -2.10
C HIS A 12 -1.58 -12.18 -2.43
N GLY A 13 -1.43 -13.39 -2.95
CA GLY A 13 -2.56 -14.20 -3.45
C GLY A 13 -3.60 -14.61 -2.39
N ASN A 14 -3.23 -14.55 -1.12
CA ASN A 14 -4.14 -14.86 0.00
C ASN A 14 -4.90 -13.64 0.53
N THR A 15 -4.57 -12.41 0.09
CA THR A 15 -5.15 -11.17 0.64
C THR A 15 -6.67 -11.16 0.64
N PHE A 16 -7.28 -11.66 -0.44
CA PHE A 16 -8.74 -11.68 -0.63
C PHE A 16 -9.38 -13.05 -0.38
N LYS A 17 -8.64 -14.02 0.18
CA LYS A 17 -9.24 -15.28 0.61
C LYS A 17 -10.18 -15.07 1.81
N PRO A 18 -11.20 -15.91 1.99
CA PRO A 18 -11.57 -17.05 1.14
C PRO A 18 -12.34 -16.67 -0.14
N HIS A 19 -12.64 -15.38 -0.35
CA HIS A 19 -13.50 -14.94 -1.46
C HIS A 19 -12.87 -15.15 -2.85
N THR A 20 -11.57 -14.89 -3.00
CA THR A 20 -10.85 -15.19 -4.24
C THR A 20 -9.37 -15.46 -4.01
N GLY A 21 -8.81 -16.39 -4.81
CA GLY A 21 -7.38 -16.67 -4.90
C GLY A 21 -6.72 -16.02 -6.13
N THR A 22 -7.45 -15.20 -6.89
CA THR A 22 -6.92 -14.50 -8.06
C THR A 22 -5.89 -13.45 -7.63
N LYS A 23 -4.71 -13.45 -8.26
CA LYS A 23 -3.71 -12.40 -8.08
C LYS A 23 -4.32 -11.04 -8.46
N THR A 24 -4.25 -10.10 -7.55
CA THR A 24 -4.89 -8.79 -7.68
C THR A 24 -3.83 -7.70 -7.53
N SER A 25 -4.00 -6.61 -8.27
CA SER A 25 -3.14 -5.43 -8.16
C SER A 25 -3.98 -4.18 -7.97
N VAL A 26 -3.43 -3.21 -7.24
CA VAL A 26 -3.99 -1.86 -7.08
C VAL A 26 -3.19 -0.91 -7.96
N LEU A 27 -3.89 -0.19 -8.84
CA LEU A 27 -3.30 0.81 -9.72
C LEU A 27 -3.64 2.20 -9.20
N PHE A 28 -2.62 3.03 -8.99
CA PHE A 28 -2.77 4.43 -8.61
C PHE A 28 -2.61 5.28 -9.85
N VAL A 29 -3.60 6.11 -10.14
CA VAL A 29 -3.59 7.02 -11.29
C VAL A 29 -3.91 8.44 -10.85
N GLN A 30 -3.28 9.41 -11.49
CA GLN A 30 -3.55 10.84 -11.29
C GLN A 30 -3.89 11.48 -12.61
N LYS A 31 -5.04 12.14 -12.67
CA LYS A 31 -5.44 12.89 -13.87
C LYS A 31 -4.42 14.00 -14.15
N TRP A 32 -4.08 14.19 -15.42
CA TRP A 32 -3.27 15.35 -15.83
C TRP A 32 -4.01 16.65 -15.49
N ASN A 33 -3.29 17.59 -14.91
CA ASN A 33 -3.80 18.86 -14.44
C ASN A 33 -2.69 19.92 -14.41
N ASP A 34 -2.86 20.96 -15.22
CA ASP A 34 -1.94 22.11 -15.29
C ASP A 34 -2.41 23.29 -14.41
N ASP A 35 -3.56 23.16 -13.73
CA ASP A 35 -4.18 24.21 -12.91
C ASP A 35 -4.24 23.81 -11.42
N PRO A 36 -3.36 24.37 -10.56
CA PRO A 36 -3.30 24.00 -9.15
C PRO A 36 -4.54 24.40 -8.35
N GLU A 37 -5.36 25.34 -8.85
CA GLU A 37 -6.61 25.75 -8.17
C GLU A 37 -7.73 24.72 -8.36
N LYS A 38 -7.64 23.85 -9.37
CA LYS A 38 -8.63 22.81 -9.68
C LYS A 38 -8.34 21.46 -9.02
N GLY A 39 -7.23 21.35 -8.29
CA GLY A 39 -6.81 20.15 -7.61
C GLY A 39 -5.30 19.94 -7.65
N PRO A 40 -4.80 18.78 -7.20
CA PRO A 40 -3.37 18.48 -7.19
C PRO A 40 -2.75 18.68 -8.58
N LEU A 41 -1.71 19.51 -8.66
CA LEU A 41 -0.98 19.78 -9.89
C LEU A 41 -0.33 18.49 -10.41
N CYS A 42 -0.52 18.20 -11.69
CA CYS A 42 0.04 17.04 -12.38
C CYS A 42 0.25 17.38 -13.87
N PRO A 43 1.29 18.13 -14.21
CA PRO A 43 1.52 18.50 -15.60
C PRO A 43 1.77 17.27 -16.46
N LYS A 44 1.36 17.30 -17.72
CA LYS A 44 1.58 16.17 -18.63
C LYS A 44 3.07 16.02 -18.91
N THR A 45 3.67 14.92 -18.43
CA THR A 45 5.07 14.59 -18.68
C THR A 45 5.16 13.32 -19.53
N PRO A 46 5.95 13.31 -20.62
CA PRO A 46 6.05 12.15 -21.50
C PRO A 46 6.81 10.96 -20.88
N ASP A 47 7.79 11.24 -20.02
CA ASP A 47 8.57 10.22 -19.31
C ASP A 47 8.57 10.53 -17.82
N TYR A 48 8.23 9.55 -17.00
CA TYR A 48 8.11 9.71 -15.55
C TYR A 48 8.28 8.38 -14.82
N PRO A 49 8.81 8.40 -13.59
CA PRO A 49 8.93 7.18 -12.81
C PRO A 49 7.56 6.72 -12.30
N ILE A 50 7.43 5.41 -12.15
CA ILE A 50 6.28 4.71 -11.58
C ILE A 50 6.79 3.90 -10.38
N PHE A 51 6.09 4.00 -9.25
CA PHE A 51 6.37 3.18 -8.09
C PHE A 51 5.84 1.76 -8.27
N PHE A 52 6.69 0.75 -8.07
CA PHE A 52 6.29 -0.65 -8.11
C PHE A 52 6.51 -1.29 -6.75
N ALA A 53 5.53 -2.04 -6.28
CA ALA A 53 5.65 -2.84 -5.07
C ALA A 53 4.86 -4.14 -5.19
N VAL A 54 5.27 -5.14 -4.42
CA VAL A 54 4.58 -6.42 -4.29
C VAL A 54 4.45 -6.72 -2.81
N SER A 55 3.24 -6.96 -2.35
CA SER A 55 2.99 -7.49 -1.01
C SER A 55 3.37 -8.97 -0.98
N GLU A 56 4.27 -9.30 -0.07
CA GLU A 56 4.74 -10.64 0.25
C GLU A 56 3.90 -11.27 1.36
N LYS A 57 3.25 -10.45 2.19
CA LYS A 57 2.45 -10.89 3.33
C LYS A 57 0.97 -10.52 3.17
N GLY A 58 0.15 -11.50 2.83
CA GLY A 58 -1.28 -11.28 2.58
C GLY A 58 -2.16 -11.11 3.82
N GLY A 59 -1.62 -11.17 5.04
CA GLY A 59 -2.40 -11.14 6.27
C GLY A 59 -3.31 -12.35 6.50
N LYS A 60 -3.36 -13.29 5.56
CA LYS A 60 -4.19 -14.50 5.59
C LYS A 60 -3.43 -15.70 5.07
N ASP A 61 -3.81 -16.87 5.57
CA ASP A 61 -3.28 -18.15 5.13
C ASP A 61 -4.00 -18.70 3.88
N ASN A 62 -3.73 -19.95 3.55
CA ASN A 62 -4.33 -20.59 2.38
C ASN A 62 -5.81 -20.94 2.53
N SER A 63 -6.30 -21.06 3.77
CA SER A 63 -7.71 -21.27 4.13
C SER A 63 -8.51 -19.96 4.10
N GLY A 64 -7.81 -18.82 4.19
CA GLY A 64 -8.40 -17.49 4.27
C GLY A 64 -8.54 -16.97 5.70
N ASP A 65 -7.95 -17.66 6.67
CA ASP A 65 -7.92 -17.25 8.07
C ASP A 65 -6.82 -16.23 8.29
N TYR A 66 -7.06 -15.25 9.16
CA TYR A 66 -6.08 -14.21 9.46
C TYR A 66 -4.83 -14.79 10.14
N VAL A 67 -3.66 -14.38 9.65
CA VAL A 67 -2.37 -14.67 10.29
C VAL A 67 -2.06 -13.51 11.22
N TYR A 68 -1.95 -13.79 12.51
CA TYR A 68 -1.66 -12.78 13.52
C TYR A 68 -0.19 -12.82 13.95
N ILE A 69 0.37 -11.65 14.23
CA ILE A 69 1.73 -11.53 14.77
C ILE A 69 1.77 -12.07 16.19
N LYS A 70 2.72 -12.96 16.45
CA LYS A 70 2.96 -13.53 17.78
C LYS A 70 4.07 -12.78 18.51
N GLY A 71 3.89 -12.55 19.81
CA GLY A 71 4.94 -12.11 20.72
C GLY A 71 5.89 -13.25 21.09
N GLU A 72 6.95 -12.91 21.84
CA GLU A 72 7.90 -13.90 22.36
C GLU A 72 7.25 -14.92 23.30
N ASP A 73 6.15 -14.53 23.94
CA ASP A 73 5.32 -15.38 24.81
C ASP A 73 4.36 -16.31 24.05
N GLY A 74 4.37 -16.25 22.70
CA GLY A 74 3.50 -17.02 21.83
C GLY A 74 2.07 -16.49 21.73
N LYS A 75 1.71 -15.42 22.45
CA LYS A 75 0.40 -14.78 22.35
C LYS A 75 0.35 -13.83 21.17
N THR A 76 -0.84 -13.59 20.63
CA THR A 76 -1.05 -12.64 19.55
C THR A 76 -0.87 -11.21 20.05
N LYS A 77 -0.11 -10.39 19.32
CA LYS A 77 0.08 -8.97 19.65
C LYS A 77 -1.17 -8.16 19.37
N LEU A 78 -1.38 -7.14 20.19
CA LEU A 78 -2.44 -6.15 20.03
C LEU A 78 -1.85 -4.79 19.63
N ASP A 79 -2.58 -4.04 18.81
CA ASP A 79 -2.30 -2.65 18.51
C ASP A 79 -2.61 -1.77 19.73
N LYS A 80 -2.28 -0.48 19.64
CA LYS A 80 -2.58 0.52 20.68
C LYS A 80 -4.07 0.66 21.06
N ASN A 81 -4.98 0.15 20.24
CA ASN A 81 -6.43 0.18 20.45
C ASN A 81 -6.98 -1.16 21.00
N GLY A 82 -6.13 -2.17 21.18
CA GLY A 82 -6.53 -3.50 21.64
C GLY A 82 -7.00 -4.44 20.53
N HIS A 83 -6.74 -4.14 19.25
CA HIS A 83 -7.05 -5.04 18.13
C HIS A 83 -5.88 -5.97 17.80
N LEU A 84 -6.18 -7.19 17.35
CA LEU A 84 -5.15 -8.15 16.93
C LEU A 84 -4.36 -7.63 15.73
N LEU A 85 -3.02 -7.64 15.83
CA LEU A 85 -2.14 -7.27 14.73
C LEU A 85 -2.02 -8.41 13.73
N ILE A 86 -2.37 -8.11 12.49
CA ILE A 86 -2.31 -9.02 11.35
C ILE A 86 -0.91 -8.96 10.73
N ASP A 87 -0.35 -10.11 10.36
CA ASP A 87 0.95 -10.22 9.70
C ASP A 87 0.84 -9.84 8.21
N HIS A 88 0.97 -8.54 7.93
CA HIS A 88 1.01 -7.99 6.58
C HIS A 88 2.13 -6.95 6.43
N ASP A 89 2.37 -6.51 5.20
CA ASP A 89 3.40 -5.53 4.82
C ASP A 89 2.84 -4.29 4.10
N LEU A 90 1.53 -4.05 4.19
CA LEU A 90 0.88 -2.94 3.48
C LEU A 90 1.16 -1.56 4.11
N HIS A 91 1.12 -1.46 5.44
CA HIS A 91 1.35 -0.23 6.19
C HIS A 91 1.81 -0.57 7.62
N ASN A 92 2.32 0.42 8.35
CA ASN A 92 2.99 0.20 9.64
C ASN A 92 2.07 0.22 10.87
N HIS A 93 0.75 0.30 10.70
CA HIS A 93 -0.23 0.43 11.79
C HIS A 93 0.05 1.58 12.79
N GLY A 94 0.67 2.68 12.34
CA GLY A 94 1.01 3.79 13.23
C GLY A 94 2.19 3.48 14.16
N GLY A 95 3.08 2.59 13.73
CA GLY A 95 4.33 2.23 14.42
C GLY A 95 4.33 0.85 15.07
N ASP A 96 3.20 0.14 15.06
CA ASP A 96 3.08 -1.20 15.63
C ASP A 96 3.72 -2.28 14.73
N LEU A 97 3.83 -2.02 13.42
CA LEU A 97 4.56 -2.84 12.46
C LEU A 97 5.76 -2.07 11.88
N SER A 98 6.65 -2.78 11.19
CA SER A 98 7.66 -2.15 10.33
C SER A 98 7.01 -1.36 9.19
N ASN A 99 7.71 -0.35 8.68
CA ASN A 99 7.29 0.38 7.47
C ASN A 99 7.02 -0.60 6.31
N GLY A 100 5.84 -0.43 5.71
CA GLY A 100 5.34 -1.23 4.61
C GLY A 100 5.28 -0.45 3.30
N ILE A 101 4.49 -0.96 2.37
CA ILE A 101 4.34 -0.40 1.03
C ILE A 101 3.81 1.05 1.06
N ALA A 102 2.88 1.35 1.96
CA ALA A 102 2.31 2.69 2.10
C ALA A 102 3.38 3.72 2.49
N GLU A 103 4.21 3.41 3.48
CA GLU A 103 5.28 4.31 3.92
C GLU A 103 6.35 4.47 2.82
N ALA A 104 6.73 3.39 2.15
CA ALA A 104 7.67 3.45 1.01
C ALA A 104 7.12 4.29 -0.15
N PHE A 105 5.83 4.19 -0.45
CA PHE A 105 5.18 5.04 -1.47
C PHE A 105 5.18 6.51 -1.06
N ILE A 106 4.96 6.83 0.22
CA ILE A 106 5.00 8.21 0.71
C ILE A 106 6.41 8.79 0.58
N GLU A 107 7.44 8.03 0.95
CA GLU A 107 8.84 8.44 0.79
C GLU A 107 9.19 8.72 -0.68
N TRP A 108 8.81 7.80 -1.57
CA TRP A 108 8.98 7.98 -3.01
C TRP A 108 8.17 9.17 -3.56
N ALA A 109 6.92 9.34 -3.14
CA ALA A 109 6.08 10.45 -3.59
C ALA A 109 6.68 11.82 -3.20
N LYS A 110 7.33 11.90 -2.03
CA LYS A 110 8.07 13.08 -1.58
C LYS A 110 9.34 13.30 -2.41
N SER A 111 10.11 12.25 -2.72
CA SER A 111 11.30 12.40 -3.59
C SER A 111 10.94 12.87 -5.00
N GLU A 112 9.81 12.39 -5.52
CA GLU A 112 9.24 12.79 -6.81
C GLU A 112 8.45 14.10 -6.78
N LYS A 113 8.36 14.75 -5.60
CA LYS A 113 7.68 16.04 -5.39
C LYS A 113 6.24 16.03 -5.88
N LEU A 114 5.52 14.93 -5.66
CA LEU A 114 4.10 14.86 -6.00
C LEU A 114 3.32 15.91 -5.20
N SER A 115 2.48 16.68 -5.90
CA SER A 115 1.86 17.91 -5.37
C SER A 115 0.99 17.72 -4.12
N PHE A 116 0.55 16.50 -3.84
CA PHE A 116 -0.32 16.13 -2.73
C PHE A 116 0.41 15.51 -1.53
N TRP A 117 1.72 15.28 -1.61
CA TRP A 117 2.55 14.84 -0.48
C TRP A 117 3.71 15.82 -0.31
N LYS A 118 3.64 16.61 0.77
CA LYS A 118 4.66 17.60 1.16
C LYS A 118 5.45 17.11 2.36
#